data_AF-A0A7C1K1Y7-F1
#
_entry.id   AF-A0A7C1K1Y7-F1
#
_cell.length_a   1.000
_cell.length_b   1.000
_cell.length_c   1.000
_cell.angle_alpha   90.00
_cell.angle_beta   90.00
_cell.angle_gamma   90.00
#
_symmetry.space_group_name_H-M   'P 1'
#
loop_
_entity.id
_entity.type
_entity.pdbx_description
1 polymer ?
#
loop_
_entity_poly.entity_id
_entity_poly.type
_entity_poly.pdbx_seq_one_letter_code
_entity_poly.pdbx_strand_id
1 'polypeptide(L)'
;MATLREAAEADRRSLLARLGRQSLGDAIVGAETGLRGVLERVNLVARSDVPVLIFGETGSGKELVARAIHTRSARSGKPFIRVNCGAIPPELIDSQLFGHERGAFTGAVEQRKGWVERA
;
A
#
# COMPACT_ATOMS: atom_id res chain seq x y z
N MET A 1 -16.12 -11.63 -27.09
CA MET A 1 -15.50 -11.58 -25.75
C MET A 1 -15.11 -10.17 -25.29
N ALA A 2 -14.73 -9.24 -26.17
CA ALA A 2 -14.40 -7.84 -25.80
C ALA A 2 -15.61 -7.06 -25.24
N THR A 3 -16.79 -7.19 -25.86
CA THR A 3 -18.03 -6.49 -25.46
C THR A 3 -18.55 -6.88 -24.07
N LEU A 4 -18.39 -8.16 -23.67
CA LEU A 4 -18.74 -8.65 -22.33
C LEU A 4 -17.79 -8.09 -21.24
N ARG A 5 -16.51 -7.87 -21.57
CA ARG A 5 -15.56 -7.23 -20.65
C ARG A 5 -15.85 -5.74 -20.46
N GLU A 6 -16.15 -5.03 -21.54
CA GLU A 6 -16.53 -3.61 -21.49
C GLU A 6 -17.78 -3.36 -20.64
N ALA A 7 -18.82 -4.17 -20.84
CA ALA A 7 -20.04 -4.08 -20.04
C ALA A 7 -19.76 -4.33 -18.55
N ALA A 8 -18.97 -5.36 -18.23
CA ALA A 8 -18.60 -5.68 -16.85
C ALA A 8 -17.73 -4.59 -16.19
N GLU A 9 -16.83 -3.95 -16.94
CA GLU A 9 -16.01 -2.86 -16.43
C GLU A 9 -16.80 -1.57 -16.17
N ALA A 10 -17.76 -1.24 -17.03
CA ALA A 10 -18.67 -0.12 -16.83
C ALA A 10 -19.55 -0.34 -15.60
N ASP A 11 -20.09 -1.54 -15.43
CA ASP A 11 -20.89 -1.92 -14.25
C ASP A 11 -20.07 -1.84 -12.97
N ARG A 12 -18.84 -2.39 -12.98
CA ARG A 12 -17.92 -2.30 -11.83
C ARG A 12 -17.64 -0.84 -11.46
N ARG A 13 -17.42 0.02 -12.46
CA ARG A 13 -17.13 1.45 -12.25
C ARG A 13 -18.34 2.19 -11.67
N SER A 14 -19.54 1.90 -12.17
CA SER A 14 -20.81 2.42 -11.65
C SER A 14 -21.05 1.99 -10.21
N LEU A 15 -20.88 0.71 -9.89
CA LEU A 15 -21.04 0.18 -8.53
C LEU A 15 -20.03 0.78 -7.55
N LEU A 16 -18.78 0.94 -7.97
CA LEU A 16 -17.74 1.59 -7.17
C LEU A 16 -18.08 3.06 -6.88
N ALA A 17 -18.54 3.80 -7.88
CA ALA A 17 -18.99 5.18 -7.71
C ALA A 17 -20.17 5.29 -6.73
N ARG A 18 -21.17 4.40 -6.83
CA ARG A 18 -22.32 4.35 -5.91
C ARG A 18 -21.93 4.04 -4.47
N LEU A 19 -20.86 3.27 -4.27
CA LEU A 19 -20.30 2.97 -2.96
C LEU A 19 -19.36 4.07 -2.43
N GLY A 20 -19.08 5.12 -3.21
CA GLY A 20 -18.09 6.15 -2.88
C GLY A 20 -16.66 5.61 -2.82
N ARG A 21 -16.36 4.53 -3.56
CA ARG A 21 -15.07 3.81 -3.51
C ARG A 21 -14.34 3.92 -4.84
N GLN A 22 -13.02 4.06 -4.79
CA GLN A 22 -12.17 4.06 -6.00
C GLN A 22 -11.74 2.65 -6.41
N SER A 23 -11.74 1.68 -5.48
CA SER A 23 -11.39 0.29 -5.74
C SER A 23 -12.08 -0.66 -4.74
N LEU A 24 -12.42 -1.87 -5.19
CA LEU A 24 -12.96 -2.93 -4.32
C LEU A 24 -11.91 -3.42 -3.32
N GLY A 25 -10.64 -3.36 -3.70
CA GLY A 25 -9.51 -3.84 -2.90
C GLY A 25 -9.13 -2.95 -1.70
N ASP A 26 -9.75 -1.78 -1.54
CA ASP A 26 -9.39 -0.83 -0.48
C ASP A 26 -10.37 -0.84 0.71
N ALA A 27 -11.46 -1.62 0.60
CA ALA A 27 -12.47 -1.70 1.64
C ALA A 27 -12.11 -2.74 2.70
N ILE A 28 -11.96 -2.30 3.95
CA ILE A 28 -11.84 -3.21 5.10
C ILE A 28 -13.24 -3.72 5.46
N VAL A 29 -13.50 -4.99 5.17
CA VAL A 29 -14.74 -5.68 5.57
C VAL A 29 -14.68 -6.03 7.06
N GLY A 30 -15.77 -5.84 7.79
CA GLY A 30 -15.81 -6.07 9.25
C GLY A 30 -15.38 -4.86 10.08
N ALA A 31 -15.30 -3.68 9.45
CA ALA A 31 -15.01 -2.39 10.08
C ALA A 31 -15.86 -2.09 11.32
N GLU A 32 -17.13 -2.49 11.29
CA GLU A 32 -18.11 -2.24 12.35
C GLU A 32 -18.30 -3.44 13.29
N THR A 33 -17.64 -4.57 13.00
CA THR A 33 -17.75 -5.82 13.76
C THR A 33 -16.39 -6.18 14.38
N GLY A 34 -15.80 -7.32 14.00
CA GLY A 34 -14.59 -7.86 14.61
C GLY A 34 -13.35 -6.98 14.45
N LEU A 35 -13.31 -6.08 13.46
CA LEU A 35 -12.17 -5.18 13.24
C LEU A 35 -12.37 -3.78 13.81
N ARG A 36 -13.47 -3.51 14.54
CA ARG A 36 -13.75 -2.20 15.10
C ARG A 36 -12.60 -1.65 15.94
N GLY A 37 -12.08 -2.44 16.88
CA GLY A 37 -10.95 -2.02 17.73
C GLY A 37 -9.62 -1.88 16.97
N VAL A 38 -9.47 -2.53 15.81
CA VAL A 38 -8.34 -2.27 14.91
C VAL A 38 -8.52 -0.91 14.24
N LEU A 39 -9.71 -0.60 13.74
CA LEU A 39 -9.99 0.69 13.09
C LEU A 39 -9.93 1.88 14.04
N GLU A 40 -10.31 1.70 15.31
CA GLU A 40 -10.13 2.73 16.34
C GLU A 40 -8.64 3.05 16.54
N ARG A 41 -7.78 2.03 16.60
CA ARG A 41 -6.32 2.22 16.65
C ARG A 41 -5.76 2.84 15.37
N VAL A 42 -6.25 2.43 14.20
CA VAL A 42 -5.91 3.06 12.90
C VAL A 42 -6.21 4.55 12.93
N ASN A 43 -7.41 4.95 13.40
CA ASN A 43 -7.80 6.36 13.49
C ASN A 43 -6.92 7.16 14.46
N LEU A 44 -6.49 6.52 15.55
CA LEU A 44 -5.60 7.14 16.53
C LEU A 44 -4.21 7.40 15.92
N VAL A 45 -3.57 6.38 15.35
CA VAL A 45 -2.20 6.50 14.83
C VAL A 45 -2.12 7.30 13.53
N ALA A 46 -3.18 7.32 12.71
CA ALA A 46 -3.22 8.08 11.46
C ALA A 46 -3.03 9.60 11.67
N ARG A 47 -3.34 10.13 12.86
CA ARG A 47 -3.16 11.55 13.20
C ARG A 47 -1.72 11.90 13.60
N SER A 48 -0.82 10.93 13.62
CA SER A 48 0.56 11.10 14.07
C SER A 48 1.56 10.63 13.01
N ASP A 49 2.79 11.14 13.10
CA ASP A 49 3.90 10.77 12.22
C ASP A 49 4.84 9.72 12.83
N VAL A 50 4.39 8.99 13.84
CA VAL A 50 5.17 7.91 14.42
C VAL A 50 5.18 6.67 13.50
N PRO A 51 6.27 5.90 13.47
CA PRO A 51 6.29 4.60 12.82
C PRO A 51 5.25 3.66 13.42
N VAL A 52 4.55 2.90 12.59
CA VAL A 52 3.51 1.95 13.02
C VAL A 52 3.90 0.53 12.63
N LEU A 53 3.96 -0.36 13.62
CA LEU A 53 4.11 -1.81 13.42
C LEU A 53 2.74 -2.47 13.33
N ILE A 54 2.46 -3.15 12.22
CA ILE A 54 1.23 -3.93 12.03
C ILE A 54 1.56 -5.41 12.18
N PHE A 55 1.08 -6.02 13.26
CA PHE A 55 1.30 -7.43 13.55
C PHE A 55 0.06 -8.27 13.25
N GLY A 56 0.27 -9.51 12.83
CA GLY A 56 -0.79 -10.47 12.53
C GLY A 56 -0.34 -11.56 11.56
N GLU A 57 -1.16 -12.60 11.42
CA GLU A 57 -0.88 -13.77 10.59
C GLU A 57 -0.80 -13.44 9.09
N THR A 58 -0.19 -14.33 8.32
CA THR A 58 -0.16 -14.23 6.86
C THR A 58 -1.58 -14.26 6.29
N GLY A 59 -1.90 -13.37 5.35
CA GLY A 59 -3.23 -13.30 4.74
C GLY A 59 -4.29 -12.50 5.52
N SER A 60 -3.99 -12.00 6.72
CA SER A 60 -4.94 -11.21 7.55
C SER A 60 -5.24 -9.79 7.05
N GLY A 61 -4.71 -9.38 5.88
CA GLY A 61 -5.01 -8.07 5.29
C GLY A 61 -4.23 -6.89 5.92
N LYS A 62 -3.05 -7.12 6.51
CA LYS A 62 -2.19 -6.06 7.08
C LYS A 62 -1.93 -4.88 6.12
N GLU A 63 -1.84 -5.17 4.83
CA GLU A 63 -1.65 -4.16 3.78
C GLU A 63 -2.84 -3.20 3.67
N LEU A 64 -4.07 -3.69 3.87
CA LEU A 64 -5.28 -2.87 3.92
C LEU A 64 -5.27 -1.95 5.13
N VAL A 65 -4.78 -2.45 6.27
CA VAL A 65 -4.62 -1.66 7.49
C VAL A 65 -3.58 -0.55 7.29
N ALA A 66 -2.43 -0.86 6.69
CA ALA A 66 -1.40 0.13 6.37
C ALA A 66 -1.93 1.24 5.46
N ARG A 67 -2.66 0.85 4.41
CA ARG A 67 -3.33 1.80 3.50
C ARG A 67 -4.37 2.65 4.24
N ALA A 68 -5.18 2.05 5.11
CA ALA A 68 -6.18 2.79 5.88
C ALA A 68 -5.54 3.84 6.80
N ILE A 69 -4.37 3.55 7.39
CA ILE A 69 -3.60 4.55 8.14
C ILE A 69 -3.18 5.70 7.21
N HIS A 70 -2.60 5.39 6.04
CA HIS A 70 -2.18 6.41 5.07
C HIS A 70 -3.34 7.30 4.61
N THR A 71 -4.44 6.70 4.15
CA THR A 71 -5.61 7.42 3.63
C THR A 71 -6.27 8.32 4.68
N ARG A 72 -6.18 7.97 5.97
CA ARG A 72 -6.77 8.75 7.08
C ARG A 72 -5.79 9.73 7.73
N SER A 73 -4.56 9.79 7.24
CA SER A 73 -3.51 10.66 7.79
C SER A 73 -3.40 11.99 7.05
N ALA A 74 -2.64 12.93 7.62
CA ALA A 74 -2.32 14.19 6.95
C ALA A 74 -1.52 14.01 5.65
N ARG A 75 -0.91 12.84 5.42
CA ARG A 75 -0.14 12.48 4.21
C ARG A 75 -0.95 11.71 3.17
N SER A 76 -2.27 11.64 3.29
CA SER A 76 -3.14 10.90 2.34
C SER A 76 -3.00 11.32 0.87
N GLY A 77 -2.65 12.59 0.60
CA GLY A 77 -2.38 13.09 -0.75
C GLY A 77 -0.98 12.80 -1.30
N LYS A 78 -0.09 12.19 -0.50
CA LYS A 78 1.28 11.83 -0.89
C LYS A 78 1.36 10.38 -1.40
N PRO A 79 2.44 10.01 -2.13
CA PRO A 79 2.66 8.64 -2.57
C PRO A 79 2.61 7.63 -1.40
N PHE A 80 2.01 6.46 -1.65
CA PHE A 80 2.03 5.32 -0.74
C PHE A 80 2.78 4.17 -1.37
N ILE A 81 4.07 4.05 -1.03
CA ILE A 81 4.96 3.01 -1.56
C ILE A 81 4.86 1.78 -0.68
N ARG A 82 4.50 0.64 -1.28
CA ARG A 82 4.38 -0.65 -0.60
C ARG A 82 5.53 -1.54 -1.05
N VAL A 83 6.21 -2.15 -0.08
CA VAL A 83 7.37 -3.00 -0.31
C VAL A 83 7.14 -4.34 0.38
N ASN A 84 7.21 -5.43 -0.39
CA ASN A 84 7.21 -6.78 0.16
C ASN A 84 8.67 -7.25 0.29
N CYS A 85 9.22 -7.15 1.50
CA CYS A 85 10.60 -7.55 1.77
C CYS A 85 10.86 -9.05 1.51
N GLY A 86 9.84 -9.91 1.61
CA GLY A 86 9.99 -11.35 1.33
C GLY A 86 10.07 -11.69 -0.17
N ALA A 87 9.78 -10.74 -1.05
CA ALA A 87 9.86 -10.92 -2.50
C ALA A 87 11.17 -10.36 -3.11
N ILE A 88 12.06 -9.81 -2.28
CA ILE A 88 13.28 -9.13 -2.71
C ILE A 88 14.49 -9.95 -2.23
N PRO A 89 15.44 -10.28 -3.13
CA PRO A 89 16.68 -10.91 -2.72
C PRO A 89 17.42 -10.06 -1.67
N PRO A 90 17.95 -10.66 -0.58
CA PRO A 90 18.66 -9.94 0.46
C PRO A 90 19.80 -9.06 -0.07
N GLU A 91 20.47 -9.49 -1.13
CA GLU A 91 21.62 -8.79 -1.71
C GLU A 91 21.20 -7.49 -2.44
N LEU A 92 19.92 -7.35 -2.78
CA LEU A 92 19.39 -6.20 -3.51
C LEU A 92 18.60 -5.23 -2.62
N ILE A 93 18.27 -5.61 -1.38
CA ILE A 93 17.34 -4.85 -0.54
C ILE A 93 17.84 -3.42 -0.27
N ASP A 94 19.12 -3.27 0.06
CA ASP A 94 19.73 -1.98 0.38
C ASP A 94 19.71 -1.04 -0.82
N SER A 95 20.07 -1.57 -1.99
CA SER A 95 20.05 -0.85 -3.26
C SER A 95 18.64 -0.40 -3.67
N GLN A 96 17.59 -1.16 -3.33
CA GLN A 96 16.22 -0.74 -3.57
C GLN A 96 15.73 0.31 -2.56
N LEU A 97 16.07 0.17 -1.28
CA LEU A 97 15.66 1.08 -0.22
C LEU A 97 16.33 2.45 -0.37
N PHE A 98 17.65 2.46 -0.52
CA PHE A 98 18.47 3.66 -0.47
C PHE A 98 18.95 4.13 -1.85
N GLY A 99 18.90 3.27 -2.85
CA GLY A 99 19.45 3.56 -4.18
C GLY A 99 20.92 3.18 -4.27
N HIS A 100 21.51 3.47 -5.42
CA HIS A 100 22.94 3.30 -5.65
C HIS A 100 23.45 4.23 -6.75
N GLU A 101 24.75 4.52 -6.68
CA GLU A 101 25.49 5.19 -7.75
C GLU A 101 25.99 4.18 -8.79
N ARG A 102 26.25 4.66 -10.01
CA ARG A 102 26.88 3.86 -11.05
C ARG A 102 28.23 3.32 -10.56
N GLY A 103 28.41 2.01 -10.65
CA GLY A 103 29.64 1.33 -10.22
C GLY A 103 29.70 0.94 -8.73
N ALA A 104 28.61 1.12 -7.96
CA ALA A 104 28.57 0.71 -6.55
C ALA A 104 28.73 -0.82 -6.33
N PHE A 105 28.35 -1.63 -7.32
CA PHE A 105 28.53 -3.08 -7.33
C PHE A 105 28.59 -3.60 -8.78
N THR A 106 28.97 -4.87 -8.95
CA THR A 106 28.96 -5.56 -10.26
C THR A 106 27.53 -5.64 -10.81
N GLY A 107 27.24 -4.87 -11.85
CA GLY A 107 25.90 -4.73 -12.45
C GLY A 107 25.23 -3.37 -12.21
N ALA A 108 25.83 -2.48 -11.43
CA ALA A 108 25.38 -1.08 -11.25
C ALA A 108 25.72 -0.22 -12.48
N VAL A 109 25.03 -0.46 -13.59
CA VAL A 109 25.28 0.21 -14.88
C VAL A 109 24.81 1.66 -14.93
N GLU A 110 23.86 2.02 -14.06
CA GLU A 110 23.25 3.36 -13.95
C GLU A 110 23.07 3.76 -12.49
N GLN A 111 22.86 5.05 -12.24
CA GLN A 111 22.43 5.54 -10.93
C GLN A 111 20.93 5.26 -10.74
N ARG A 112 20.53 4.86 -9.54
CA ARG A 112 19.12 4.64 -9.20
C ARG A 112 18.77 5.26 -7.84
N LYS A 113 17.71 6.06 -7.82
CA LYS A 113 17.12 6.60 -6.57
C LYS A 113 16.38 5.53 -5.78
N GLY A 114 16.59 5.50 -4.46
CA GLY A 114 15.95 4.56 -3.55
C GLY A 114 14.44 4.79 -3.39
N TRP A 115 13.74 3.86 -2.73
CA TRP A 115 12.33 4.05 -2.34
C TRP A 115 12.17 5.16 -1.31
N VAL A 116 13.10 5.28 -0.37
CA VAL A 116 13.04 6.33 0.68
C VAL A 116 13.09 7.73 0.08
N GLU A 117 13.89 7.93 -0.96
CA GLU A 117 14.01 9.22 -1.66
C GLU A 117 12.79 9.55 -2.54
N ARG A 118 12.02 8.54 -2.97
CA ARG A 118 10.87 8.70 -3.88
C ARG A 118 9.53 8.87 -3.16
N ALA A 119 9.47 8.63 -1.86
CA ALA A 119 8.27 8.68 -1.03
C ALA A 119 7.94 10.12 -0.59
#